data_AF-J9EAR9-F1
#
_entry.id   AF-J9EAR9-F1
#
_cell.length_a   1.000
_cell.length_b   1.000
_cell.length_c   1.000
_cell.angle_alpha   90.00
_cell.angle_beta   90.00
_cell.angle_gamma   90.00
#
_symmetry.space_group_name_H-M   'P 1'
#
loop_
_entity.id
_entity.type
_entity.pdbx_description
1 polymer ?
#
loop_
_entity_poly.entity_id
_entity_poly.type
_entity_poly.pdbx_seq_one_letter_code
_entity_poly.pdbx_strand_id
1 'polypeptide(L)'
;MKINAKYVCALLALFSVKHISCDSLPCDFIDSINITDGMRDVLGNIVHNNILYKPKYYRTIDYDYEDFSTKKFVNEYIRGCPCAVRLCVRMCCPQGTVMYDYQCLPTVNKLEVLVNTTLFNVQRNFEVVDLTENSMYGFLYGKPCESVYELNRADDIWSFARVSEKVVSSGISKRVSELHVICRLFVFFFSIPAGMLLSVPFLLVTFFVYACIPELRNMHGKSLMCYVLGLAAGYTVLSLVQMGLFEGSSLHCKVSGYLVYFWFMVSFFWLNVMSFDIYWTFR
;
A
#
# COMPACT_ATOMS: atom_id res chain seq x y z
N MET A 1 2.43 34.27 -23.04
CA MET A 1 2.37 33.84 -21.62
C MET A 1 2.34 32.31 -21.61
N LYS A 2 3.49 31.64 -21.41
CA LYS A 2 3.58 30.17 -21.44
C LYS A 2 3.02 29.63 -20.12
N ILE A 3 1.76 29.22 -20.12
CA ILE A 3 1.16 28.50 -18.99
C ILE A 3 1.81 27.11 -18.95
N ASN A 4 2.51 26.84 -17.85
CA ASN A 4 3.28 25.62 -17.65
C ASN A 4 2.32 24.43 -17.52
N ALA A 5 2.57 23.31 -18.23
CA ALA A 5 1.69 22.14 -18.28
C ALA A 5 1.36 21.55 -16.88
N LYS A 6 2.24 21.78 -15.90
CA LYS A 6 2.06 21.41 -14.49
C LYS A 6 0.86 22.14 -13.83
N TYR A 7 0.60 23.40 -14.19
CA TYR A 7 -0.54 24.18 -13.64
C TYR A 7 -1.88 23.70 -14.20
N VAL A 8 -1.90 23.27 -15.47
CA VAL A 8 -3.09 22.69 -16.10
C VAL A 8 -3.40 21.33 -15.49
N CYS A 9 -2.39 20.49 -15.25
CA CYS A 9 -2.60 19.20 -14.55
C CYS A 9 -3.11 19.37 -13.12
N ALA A 10 -2.65 20.37 -12.36
CA ALA A 10 -3.14 20.65 -11.02
C ALA A 10 -4.61 21.13 -11.02
N LEU A 11 -4.98 21.98 -11.98
CA LEU A 11 -6.37 22.42 -12.18
C LEU A 11 -7.28 21.29 -12.67
N LEU A 12 -6.79 20.41 -13.54
CA LEU A 12 -7.53 19.23 -14.01
C LEU A 12 -7.69 18.17 -12.92
N ALA A 13 -6.71 18.03 -12.00
CA ALA A 13 -6.80 17.13 -10.86
C ALA A 13 -7.90 17.53 -9.85
N LEU A 14 -8.18 18.84 -9.70
CA LEU A 14 -9.28 19.35 -8.88
C LEU A 14 -10.68 18.90 -9.37
N PHE A 15 -10.83 18.64 -10.67
CA PHE A 15 -12.09 18.12 -11.26
C PHE A 15 -12.06 16.62 -11.54
N SER A 16 -10.91 15.97 -11.37
CA SER A 16 -10.69 14.56 -11.70
C SER A 16 -10.44 13.73 -10.45
N VAL A 17 -11.25 13.87 -9.40
CA VAL A 17 -11.38 12.79 -8.41
C VAL A 17 -12.22 11.69 -9.06
N LYS A 18 -11.66 11.03 -10.08
CA LYS A 18 -12.08 9.67 -10.38
C LYS A 18 -11.60 8.83 -9.19
N HIS A 19 -12.53 8.14 -8.55
CA HIS A 19 -12.21 7.05 -7.64
C HIS A 19 -11.13 6.19 -8.31
N ILE A 20 -9.90 6.24 -7.80
CA ILE A 20 -8.87 5.27 -8.19
C ILE A 20 -9.29 3.98 -7.48
N SER A 21 -10.14 3.21 -8.16
CA SER A 21 -10.32 1.80 -7.83
C SER A 21 -8.98 1.13 -8.10
N CYS A 22 -8.37 0.61 -7.04
CA CYS A 22 -7.13 -0.15 -7.11
C CYS A 22 -7.49 -1.52 -7.75
N ASP A 23 -7.56 -1.54 -9.09
CA ASP A 23 -7.84 -2.74 -9.89
C ASP A 23 -6.60 -3.65 -10.01
N SER A 24 -5.51 -3.32 -9.33
CA SER A 24 -4.34 -4.17 -9.21
C SER A 24 -4.62 -5.40 -8.34
N LEU A 25 -3.99 -6.51 -8.71
CA LEU A 25 -4.00 -7.76 -7.96
C LEU A 25 -3.62 -7.55 -6.47
N PRO A 26 -4.25 -8.26 -5.50
CA PRO A 26 -3.98 -7.99 -4.09
C PRO A 26 -2.65 -8.58 -3.56
N CYS A 27 -1.91 -9.29 -4.39
CA CYS A 27 -0.58 -9.84 -4.12
C CYS A 27 0.27 -9.74 -5.40
N ASP A 28 1.56 -10.03 -5.31
CA ASP A 28 2.43 -10.08 -6.48
C ASP A 28 1.94 -11.14 -7.47
N PHE A 29 2.14 -10.89 -8.77
CA PHE A 29 1.70 -11.80 -9.83
C PHE A 29 2.23 -13.23 -9.60
N ILE A 30 3.47 -13.35 -9.11
CA ILE A 30 4.11 -14.63 -8.79
C ILE A 30 3.42 -15.39 -7.65
N ASP A 31 2.80 -14.70 -6.71
CA ASP A 31 2.10 -15.29 -5.57
C ASP A 31 0.61 -15.51 -5.83
N SER A 32 0.17 -15.25 -7.05
CA SER A 32 -1.21 -15.42 -7.49
C SER A 32 -1.36 -16.64 -8.40
N ILE A 33 -2.54 -17.24 -8.37
CA ILE A 33 -2.91 -18.35 -9.26
C ILE A 33 -4.16 -17.98 -10.05
N ASN A 34 -4.30 -18.58 -11.23
CA ASN A 34 -5.54 -18.48 -12.00
C ASN A 34 -6.64 -19.25 -11.25
N ILE A 35 -7.76 -18.59 -10.96
CA ILE A 35 -8.93 -19.17 -10.28
C ILE A 35 -10.22 -18.97 -11.09
N THR A 36 -10.09 -18.75 -12.40
CA THR A 36 -11.21 -18.39 -13.28
C THR A 36 -12.28 -19.49 -13.33
N ASP A 37 -11.86 -20.74 -13.20
CA ASP A 37 -12.68 -21.96 -13.12
C ASP A 37 -13.26 -22.24 -11.72
N GLY A 38 -13.00 -21.38 -10.74
CA GLY A 38 -13.53 -21.53 -9.38
C GLY A 38 -15.06 -21.35 -9.29
N MET A 39 -15.67 -22.08 -8.35
CA MET A 39 -17.12 -22.00 -8.10
C MET A 39 -17.47 -20.69 -7.39
N ARG A 40 -18.48 -19.97 -7.89
CA ARG A 40 -18.92 -18.69 -7.33
C ARG A 40 -20.14 -18.86 -6.43
N ASP A 41 -20.08 -18.21 -5.28
CA ASP A 41 -21.21 -18.09 -4.36
C ASP A 41 -22.02 -16.80 -4.61
N VAL A 42 -23.25 -16.74 -4.11
CA VAL A 42 -24.16 -15.58 -4.23
C VAL A 42 -23.60 -14.30 -3.62
N LEU A 43 -22.71 -14.44 -2.62
CA LEU A 43 -21.99 -13.33 -1.99
C LEU A 43 -20.77 -12.84 -2.79
N GLY A 44 -20.52 -13.43 -3.97
CA GLY A 44 -19.37 -13.11 -4.81
C GLY A 44 -18.05 -13.73 -4.34
N ASN A 45 -18.07 -14.68 -3.39
CA ASN A 45 -16.87 -15.44 -3.05
C ASN A 45 -16.55 -16.47 -4.15
N ILE A 46 -15.28 -16.81 -4.34
CA ILE A 46 -14.83 -17.86 -5.27
C ILE A 46 -14.21 -18.99 -4.46
N VAL A 47 -14.63 -20.23 -4.69
CA VAL A 47 -14.00 -21.44 -4.14
C VAL A 47 -13.21 -22.13 -5.23
N HIS A 48 -11.90 -22.27 -5.02
CA HIS A 48 -11.00 -22.93 -5.96
C HIS A 48 -9.94 -23.72 -5.16
N ASN A 49 -9.68 -24.99 -5.52
CA ASN A 49 -8.77 -25.90 -4.80
C ASN A 49 -8.99 -25.96 -3.27
N ASN A 50 -10.26 -26.04 -2.83
CA ASN A 50 -10.67 -26.02 -1.42
C ASN A 50 -10.30 -24.71 -0.66
N ILE A 51 -9.95 -23.64 -1.36
CA ILE A 51 -9.68 -22.32 -0.78
C ILE A 51 -10.84 -21.39 -1.10
N LEU A 52 -11.38 -20.74 -0.06
CA LEU A 52 -12.42 -19.71 -0.19
C LEU A 52 -11.78 -18.32 -0.34
N TYR A 53 -11.91 -17.74 -1.53
CA TYR A 53 -11.46 -16.39 -1.86
C TYR A 53 -12.61 -15.41 -1.73
N LYS A 54 -12.55 -14.56 -0.70
CA LYS A 54 -13.41 -13.38 -0.59
C LYS A 54 -13.07 -12.35 -1.68
N PRO A 55 -14.00 -11.44 -2.07
CA PRO A 55 -13.76 -10.38 -3.07
C PRO A 55 -12.53 -9.50 -2.86
N LYS A 56 -11.96 -9.47 -1.66
CA LYS A 56 -10.72 -8.75 -1.34
C LYS A 56 -9.44 -9.51 -1.72
N TYR A 57 -9.52 -10.80 -2.05
CA TYR A 57 -8.36 -11.69 -2.28
C TYR A 57 -8.17 -12.10 -3.75
N TYR A 58 -8.96 -11.55 -4.68
CA TYR A 58 -8.83 -11.81 -6.10
C TYR A 58 -9.19 -10.56 -6.93
N ARG A 59 -8.71 -10.54 -8.18
CA ARG A 59 -9.05 -9.51 -9.19
C ARG A 59 -9.13 -10.14 -10.57
N THR A 60 -9.94 -9.52 -11.43
CA THR A 60 -9.91 -9.76 -12.87
C THR A 60 -8.76 -8.94 -13.45
N ILE A 61 -7.92 -9.55 -14.26
CA ILE A 61 -6.80 -8.90 -14.94
C ILE A 61 -6.76 -9.28 -16.42
N ASP A 62 -6.07 -8.46 -17.21
CA ASP A 62 -5.93 -8.56 -18.66
C ASP A 62 -4.45 -8.72 -19.08
N TYR A 63 -3.61 -9.25 -18.19
CA TYR A 63 -2.18 -9.36 -18.44
C TYR A 63 -1.53 -10.61 -17.85
N ASP A 64 -0.40 -10.99 -18.44
CA ASP A 64 0.49 -12.07 -18.01
C ASP A 64 1.96 -11.65 -18.18
N TYR A 65 2.91 -12.49 -17.78
CA TYR A 65 4.35 -12.28 -17.94
C TYR A 65 4.99 -13.44 -18.72
N GLU A 66 5.71 -13.15 -19.80
CA GLU A 66 6.43 -14.18 -20.57
C GLU A 66 7.73 -14.63 -19.87
N ASP A 67 8.54 -13.67 -19.39
CA ASP A 67 9.84 -13.92 -18.74
C ASP A 67 9.93 -13.31 -17.33
N PHE A 68 8.84 -13.39 -16.56
CA PHE A 68 8.69 -12.78 -15.22
C PHE A 68 8.90 -11.26 -15.15
N SER A 69 9.15 -10.60 -16.28
CA SER A 69 9.54 -9.19 -16.39
C SER A 69 8.74 -8.46 -17.47
N THR A 70 8.58 -9.09 -18.64
CA THR A 70 7.83 -8.52 -19.77
C THR A 70 6.33 -8.76 -19.61
N LYS A 71 5.57 -7.68 -19.38
CA LYS A 71 4.11 -7.70 -19.30
C LYS A 71 3.50 -7.87 -20.69
N LYS A 72 2.68 -8.90 -20.87
CA LYS A 72 1.90 -9.18 -22.08
C LYS A 72 0.42 -9.00 -21.79
N PHE A 73 -0.29 -8.33 -22.69
CA PHE A 73 -1.75 -8.22 -22.59
C PHE A 73 -2.42 -9.49 -23.13
N VAL A 74 -3.40 -9.99 -22.39
CA VAL A 74 -4.17 -11.21 -22.67
C VAL A 74 -5.64 -10.98 -22.41
N ASN A 75 -6.50 -11.92 -22.79
CA ASN A 75 -7.93 -11.85 -22.48
C ASN A 75 -8.16 -11.80 -20.97
N GLU A 76 -9.23 -11.12 -20.55
CA GLU A 76 -9.56 -10.98 -19.13
C GLU A 76 -9.78 -12.34 -18.46
N TYR A 77 -9.12 -12.53 -17.31
CA TYR A 77 -9.23 -13.72 -16.49
C TYR A 77 -9.01 -13.37 -15.02
N ILE A 78 -9.30 -14.31 -14.12
CA ILE A 78 -9.34 -14.04 -12.68
C ILE A 78 -8.15 -14.70 -12.01
N ARG A 79 -7.42 -13.90 -11.23
CA ARG A 79 -6.36 -14.42 -10.38
C ARG A 79 -6.64 -14.15 -8.91
N GLY A 80 -6.39 -15.17 -8.10
CA GLY A 80 -6.53 -15.16 -6.65
C GLY A 80 -5.20 -15.25 -5.94
N CYS A 81 -5.15 -14.71 -4.72
CA CYS A 81 -3.97 -14.68 -3.86
C CYS A 81 -4.09 -15.71 -2.72
N PRO A 82 -3.68 -16.97 -2.92
CA PRO A 82 -3.82 -18.04 -1.93
C PRO A 82 -3.09 -17.72 -0.62
N CYS A 83 -1.92 -17.08 -0.71
CA CYS A 83 -1.07 -16.79 0.45
C CYS A 83 -1.61 -15.68 1.35
N ALA A 84 -2.63 -14.95 0.88
CA ALA A 84 -3.39 -14.01 1.71
C ALA A 84 -4.51 -14.70 2.52
N VAL A 85 -4.78 -15.99 2.23
CA VAL A 85 -5.83 -16.81 2.85
C VAL A 85 -5.23 -17.96 3.67
N ARG A 86 -4.13 -18.56 3.20
CA ARG A 86 -3.43 -19.70 3.82
C ARG A 86 -1.93 -19.46 3.90
N LEU A 87 -1.23 -20.26 4.71
CA LEU A 87 0.24 -20.27 4.75
C LEU A 87 0.79 -20.98 3.52
N CYS A 88 1.39 -20.24 2.59
CA CYS A 88 1.90 -20.82 1.36
C CYS A 88 3.25 -21.52 1.53
N VAL A 89 3.36 -22.71 0.96
CA VAL A 89 4.61 -23.40 0.68
C VAL A 89 4.88 -23.30 -0.82
N ARG A 90 6.06 -22.78 -1.20
CA ARG A 90 6.48 -22.70 -2.59
C ARG A 90 7.14 -24.03 -2.99
N MET A 91 6.65 -24.60 -4.07
CA MET A 91 7.10 -25.87 -4.62
C MET A 91 7.72 -25.61 -6.00
N CYS A 92 8.94 -26.10 -6.22
CA CYS A 92 9.62 -25.98 -7.51
C CYS A 92 8.92 -26.78 -8.60
N CYS A 93 8.50 -28.00 -8.25
CA CYS A 93 7.92 -28.94 -9.18
C CYS A 93 6.39 -28.95 -9.11
N PRO A 94 5.68 -29.36 -10.19
CA PRO A 94 4.24 -29.57 -10.18
C PRO A 94 3.78 -30.58 -9.11
N GLN A 95 2.50 -30.54 -8.78
CA GLN A 95 1.90 -31.49 -7.85
C GLN A 95 2.15 -32.95 -8.29
N GLY A 96 2.55 -33.81 -7.35
CA GLY A 96 2.86 -35.22 -7.61
C GLY A 96 4.27 -35.50 -8.16
N THR A 97 5.12 -34.47 -8.20
CA THR A 97 6.52 -34.60 -8.64
C THR A 97 7.49 -34.02 -7.59
N VAL A 98 8.72 -34.53 -7.57
CA VAL A 98 9.83 -34.08 -6.71
C VAL A 98 10.97 -33.59 -7.57
N MET A 99 11.72 -32.59 -7.07
CA MET A 99 12.93 -32.12 -7.73
C MET A 99 14.08 -33.06 -7.42
N TYR A 100 14.69 -33.63 -8.46
CA TYR A 100 15.89 -34.45 -8.39
C TYR A 100 16.81 -34.03 -9.53
N ASP A 101 18.04 -33.62 -9.21
CA ASP A 101 19.02 -33.12 -10.19
C ASP A 101 18.44 -32.04 -11.13
N TYR A 102 17.78 -31.04 -10.54
CA TYR A 102 17.09 -29.95 -11.25
C TYR A 102 15.96 -30.38 -12.21
N GLN A 103 15.54 -31.65 -12.17
CA GLN A 103 14.43 -32.18 -12.95
C GLN A 103 13.27 -32.58 -12.04
N CYS A 104 12.03 -32.42 -12.54
CA CYS A 104 10.84 -32.84 -11.81
C CYS A 104 10.47 -34.28 -12.18
N LEU A 105 10.68 -35.21 -11.25
CA LEU A 105 10.37 -36.63 -11.41
C LEU A 105 9.08 -36.99 -10.66
N PRO A 106 8.22 -37.86 -11.21
CA PRO A 106 7.03 -38.33 -10.50
C PRO A 106 7.43 -39.04 -9.20
N THR A 107 6.74 -38.70 -8.10
CA THR A 107 6.96 -39.32 -6.80
C THR A 107 5.64 -39.83 -6.23
N VAL A 108 5.71 -40.97 -5.55
CA VAL A 108 4.57 -41.55 -4.80
C VAL A 108 4.62 -41.10 -3.33
N ASN A 109 5.73 -40.50 -2.90
CA ASN A 109 5.94 -40.12 -1.51
C ASN A 109 5.31 -38.74 -1.22
N LYS A 110 4.58 -38.67 -0.12
CA LYS A 110 3.97 -37.44 0.41
C LYS A 110 5.05 -36.50 0.95
N LEU A 111 4.79 -35.19 0.95
CA LEU A 111 5.73 -34.19 1.49
C LEU A 111 5.68 -34.24 3.02
N GLU A 112 6.50 -35.12 3.57
CA GLU A 112 6.67 -35.34 5.00
C GLU A 112 7.68 -34.33 5.57
N VAL A 113 7.20 -33.44 6.45
CA VAL A 113 8.05 -32.48 7.15
C VAL A 113 8.17 -32.87 8.61
N LEU A 114 9.41 -32.89 9.11
CA LEU A 114 9.72 -33.09 10.50
C LEU A 114 9.44 -31.79 11.27
N VAL A 115 8.43 -31.76 12.14
CA VAL A 115 8.08 -30.58 12.93
C VAL A 115 8.52 -30.79 14.38
N ASN A 116 9.16 -29.77 14.97
CA ASN A 116 9.55 -29.80 16.37
C ASN A 116 8.32 -29.51 17.26
N THR A 117 7.79 -30.54 17.93
CA THR A 117 6.58 -30.42 18.77
C THR A 117 6.85 -29.94 20.20
N THR A 118 8.05 -29.47 20.51
CA THR A 118 8.46 -29.04 21.87
C THR A 118 7.62 -27.93 22.49
N LEU A 119 6.78 -27.23 21.71
CA LEU A 119 5.81 -26.27 22.23
C LEU A 119 4.55 -26.92 22.83
N PHE A 120 4.31 -28.21 22.58
CA PHE A 120 3.11 -28.94 23.02
C PHE A 120 3.41 -30.16 23.88
N ASN A 121 4.62 -30.74 23.78
CA ASN A 121 5.04 -31.88 24.60
C ASN A 121 6.42 -31.64 25.25
N VAL A 122 6.53 -31.95 26.54
CA VAL A 122 7.76 -31.83 27.35
C VAL A 122 8.84 -32.83 26.91
N GLN A 123 8.46 -33.89 26.19
CA GLN A 123 9.37 -34.78 25.48
C GLN A 123 9.64 -34.23 24.07
N ARG A 124 10.92 -34.10 23.68
CA ARG A 124 11.37 -33.80 22.30
C ARG A 124 10.99 -34.93 21.35
N ASN A 125 9.71 -35.01 20.95
CA ASN A 125 9.26 -35.92 19.92
C ASN A 125 9.13 -35.14 18.61
N PHE A 126 9.92 -35.54 17.62
CA PHE A 126 9.76 -35.06 16.25
C PHE A 126 8.60 -35.84 15.63
N GLU A 127 7.53 -35.16 15.24
CA GLU A 127 6.43 -35.78 14.51
C GLU A 127 6.55 -35.42 13.02
N VAL A 128 6.33 -36.43 12.18
CA VAL A 128 6.25 -36.27 10.73
C VAL A 128 4.82 -35.85 10.41
N VAL A 129 4.65 -34.64 9.88
CA VAL A 129 3.33 -34.12 9.48
C VAL A 129 3.31 -33.96 7.97
N ASP A 130 2.28 -34.54 7.33
CA ASP A 130 1.98 -34.27 5.93
C ASP A 130 1.32 -32.90 5.83
N LEU A 131 2.03 -31.94 5.24
CA LEU A 131 1.53 -30.58 5.08
C LEU A 131 0.42 -30.48 4.03
N THR A 132 0.30 -31.46 3.12
CA THR A 132 -0.66 -31.42 2.00
C THR A 132 -2.09 -31.65 2.44
N GLU A 133 -2.30 -32.39 3.52
CA GLU A 133 -3.62 -32.66 4.09
C GLU A 133 -4.10 -31.55 5.04
N ASN A 134 -3.21 -30.64 5.43
CA ASN A 134 -3.54 -29.60 6.40
C ASN A 134 -4.11 -28.34 5.72
N SER A 135 -5.36 -28.00 6.03
CA SER A 135 -6.06 -26.84 5.47
C SER A 135 -5.45 -25.48 5.82
N MET A 136 -4.50 -25.41 6.77
CA MET A 136 -3.76 -24.18 7.05
C MET A 136 -2.75 -23.83 5.94
N TYR A 137 -2.30 -24.82 5.17
CA TYR A 137 -1.30 -24.63 4.14
C TYR A 137 -1.92 -24.55 2.74
N GLY A 138 -1.33 -23.71 1.90
CA GLY A 138 -1.58 -23.64 0.47
C GLY A 138 -0.27 -23.93 -0.28
N PHE A 139 -0.35 -24.43 -1.50
CA PHE A 139 0.83 -24.78 -2.29
C PHE A 139 0.87 -23.94 -3.56
N LEU A 140 2.02 -23.33 -3.83
CA LEU A 140 2.32 -22.64 -5.07
C LEU A 140 3.30 -23.47 -5.87
N TYR A 141 2.86 -24.03 -6.99
CA TYR A 141 3.66 -24.91 -7.84
C TYR A 141 4.24 -24.18 -9.05
N GLY A 142 5.40 -24.63 -9.55
CA GLY A 142 5.90 -24.30 -10.89
C GLY A 142 6.45 -22.88 -11.06
N LYS A 143 7.09 -22.32 -10.02
CA LYS A 143 7.80 -21.03 -10.11
C LYS A 143 9.31 -21.30 -10.15
N PRO A 144 10.09 -20.51 -10.93
CA PRO A 144 11.45 -20.85 -11.29
C PRO A 144 12.34 -20.96 -10.06
N CYS A 145 12.96 -22.14 -9.91
CA CYS A 145 13.97 -22.44 -8.90
C CYS A 145 15.40 -22.37 -9.48
N GLU A 146 15.61 -21.61 -10.55
CA GLU A 146 16.90 -21.48 -11.25
C GLU A 146 18.05 -21.00 -10.36
N SER A 147 17.76 -20.46 -9.18
CA SER A 147 18.74 -19.98 -8.19
C SER A 147 18.53 -20.55 -6.78
N VAL A 148 17.94 -21.74 -6.66
CA VAL A 148 17.72 -22.40 -5.37
C VAL A 148 18.75 -23.50 -5.16
N TYR A 149 19.49 -23.41 -4.04
CA TYR A 149 20.40 -24.47 -3.60
C TYR A 149 19.66 -25.44 -2.66
N GLU A 150 19.99 -26.73 -2.75
CA GLU A 150 19.47 -27.75 -1.84
C GLU A 150 20.08 -27.54 -0.43
N LEU A 151 19.22 -27.48 0.58
CA LEU A 151 19.65 -27.40 1.98
C LEU A 151 20.04 -28.79 2.48
N ASN A 152 21.23 -28.93 3.03
CA ASN A 152 21.69 -30.20 3.60
C ASN A 152 21.15 -30.36 5.03
N ARG A 153 20.36 -31.41 5.27
CA ARG A 153 19.72 -31.67 6.58
C ARG A 153 20.71 -31.87 7.73
N ALA A 154 21.98 -32.18 7.44
CA ALA A 154 23.02 -32.39 8.45
C ALA A 154 23.69 -31.09 8.92
N ASP A 155 23.76 -30.06 8.06
CA ASP A 155 24.53 -28.84 8.30
C ASP A 155 23.63 -27.59 8.42
N ASP A 156 22.44 -27.61 7.80
CA ASP A 156 21.55 -26.45 7.71
C ASP A 156 20.36 -26.54 8.68
N ILE A 157 20.31 -25.63 9.65
CA ILE A 157 19.16 -25.46 10.54
C ILE A 157 18.15 -24.51 9.86
N TRP A 158 16.95 -25.00 9.56
CA TRP A 158 15.86 -24.21 8.99
C TRP A 158 14.56 -24.35 9.79
N SER A 159 13.69 -23.36 9.70
CA SER A 159 12.34 -23.39 10.29
C SER A 159 11.34 -22.74 9.36
N PHE A 160 10.14 -23.32 9.25
CA PHE A 160 9.02 -22.69 8.55
C PHE A 160 8.54 -21.47 9.35
N ALA A 161 8.95 -20.27 8.93
CA ALA A 161 8.47 -19.04 9.52
C ALA A 161 7.00 -18.78 9.10
N ARG A 162 6.17 -18.37 10.07
CA ARG A 162 4.72 -18.16 9.91
C ARG A 162 4.33 -16.94 9.06
N VAL A 163 5.31 -16.29 8.46
CA VAL A 163 5.13 -15.13 7.60
C VAL A 163 5.67 -15.58 6.25
N SER A 164 4.91 -15.33 5.19
CA SER A 164 5.30 -15.52 3.79
C SER A 164 6.46 -14.58 3.39
N GLU A 165 7.47 -14.46 4.24
CA GLU A 165 8.73 -13.79 3.98
C GLU A 165 9.81 -14.16 5.00
N LYS A 166 10.95 -14.59 4.44
CA LYS A 166 12.33 -14.62 4.98
C LYS A 166 12.87 -15.94 5.54
N VAL A 167 13.86 -16.47 4.81
CA VAL A 167 15.04 -17.19 5.35
C VAL A 167 16.08 -16.15 5.82
N VAL A 168 16.90 -16.54 6.78
CA VAL A 168 17.54 -15.74 7.83
C VAL A 168 18.98 -15.29 7.52
N SER A 169 19.32 -14.14 8.13
CA SER A 169 20.64 -13.62 8.59
C SER A 169 21.57 -12.84 7.65
N SER A 170 21.86 -11.63 8.15
CA SER A 170 22.90 -10.64 7.80
C SER A 170 22.76 -9.88 6.47
N GLY A 171 22.55 -8.57 6.60
CA GLY A 171 22.68 -7.61 5.49
C GLY A 171 21.42 -7.39 4.65
N ILE A 172 20.62 -6.39 5.05
CA ILE A 172 19.75 -5.55 4.19
C ILE A 172 19.12 -6.24 2.96
N SER A 173 17.87 -6.69 3.07
CA SER A 173 16.88 -6.52 2.00
C SER A 173 15.46 -6.61 2.58
N LYS A 174 14.81 -5.45 2.71
CA LYS A 174 13.36 -5.35 2.92
C LYS A 174 12.74 -5.34 1.51
N ARG A 175 12.00 -6.37 1.14
CA ARG A 175 11.11 -6.32 -0.03
C ARG A 175 9.79 -7.03 0.29
N VAL A 176 9.19 -6.61 1.40
CA VAL A 176 7.82 -6.94 1.82
C VAL A 176 6.91 -5.92 1.14
N SER A 177 6.11 -6.36 0.16
CA SER A 177 4.91 -5.68 -0.34
C SER A 177 5.02 -4.16 -0.57
N GLU A 178 5.74 -3.72 -1.60
CA GLU A 178 5.71 -2.29 -1.97
C GLU A 178 4.34 -1.86 -2.53
N LEU A 179 3.65 -2.68 -3.33
CA LEU A 179 2.46 -2.20 -4.07
C LEU A 179 1.21 -1.93 -3.20
N HIS A 180 0.96 -2.76 -2.17
CA HIS A 180 -0.20 -2.62 -1.29
C HIS A 180 -0.04 -1.44 -0.30
N VAL A 181 1.20 -1.19 0.11
CA VAL A 181 1.60 -0.03 0.91
C VAL A 181 1.52 1.22 0.03
N ILE A 182 2.03 1.16 -1.21
CA ILE A 182 1.93 2.25 -2.20
C ILE A 182 0.47 2.59 -2.50
N CYS A 183 -0.47 1.67 -2.67
CA CYS A 183 -1.87 2.05 -2.96
C CYS A 183 -2.55 2.76 -1.77
N ARG A 184 -2.34 2.30 -0.52
CA ARG A 184 -2.81 3.01 0.68
C ARG A 184 -2.11 4.36 0.86
N LEU A 185 -0.80 4.41 0.66
CA LEU A 185 -0.04 5.66 0.72
C LEU A 185 -0.44 6.60 -0.39
N PHE A 186 -0.66 6.16 -1.62
CA PHE A 186 -1.05 6.98 -2.75
C PHE A 186 -2.43 7.58 -2.54
N VAL A 187 -3.42 6.78 -2.12
CA VAL A 187 -4.74 7.32 -1.76
C VAL A 187 -4.62 8.35 -0.64
N PHE A 188 -3.88 8.07 0.43
CA PHE A 188 -3.67 9.03 1.53
C PHE A 188 -2.89 10.29 1.10
N PHE A 189 -1.86 10.12 0.28
CA PHE A 189 -0.94 11.15 -0.19
C PHE A 189 -1.61 12.11 -1.18
N PHE A 190 -2.61 11.65 -1.93
CA PHE A 190 -3.39 12.51 -2.83
C PHE A 190 -4.66 13.08 -2.17
N SER A 191 -5.28 12.36 -1.23
CA SER A 191 -6.52 12.82 -0.58
C SER A 191 -6.31 14.05 0.31
N ILE A 192 -5.22 14.08 1.08
CA ILE A 192 -4.92 15.18 2.01
C ILE A 192 -4.63 16.50 1.29
N PRO A 193 -3.71 16.59 0.30
CA PRO A 193 -3.47 17.83 -0.42
C PRO A 193 -4.70 18.29 -1.23
N ALA A 194 -5.51 17.35 -1.73
CA ALA A 194 -6.76 17.70 -2.40
C ALA A 194 -7.75 18.37 -1.45
N GLY A 195 -7.95 17.84 -0.23
CA GLY A 195 -8.82 18.45 0.78
C GLY A 195 -8.32 19.83 1.25
N MET A 196 -7.01 19.98 1.41
CA MET A 196 -6.40 21.27 1.76
C MET A 196 -6.60 22.31 0.65
N LEU A 197 -6.34 21.96 -0.62
CA LEU A 197 -6.55 22.84 -1.77
C LEU A 197 -8.02 23.20 -1.99
N LEU A 198 -8.94 22.27 -1.77
CA LEU A 198 -10.38 22.54 -1.85
C LEU A 198 -10.83 23.58 -0.82
N SER A 199 -10.17 23.64 0.34
CA SER A 199 -10.48 24.58 1.42
C SER A 199 -9.98 26.01 1.14
N VAL A 200 -8.91 26.17 0.37
CA VAL A 200 -8.30 27.47 0.03
C VAL A 200 -9.28 28.49 -0.59
N PRO A 201 -10.10 28.16 -1.62
CA PRO A 201 -11.03 29.13 -2.19
C PRO A 201 -12.05 29.62 -1.17
N PHE A 202 -12.57 28.75 -0.29
CA PHE A 202 -13.49 29.15 0.77
C PHE A 202 -12.82 30.08 1.78
N LEU A 203 -11.56 29.82 2.15
CA LEU A 203 -10.77 30.71 3.01
C LEU A 203 -10.55 32.08 2.35
N LEU A 204 -10.26 32.13 1.05
CA LEU A 204 -10.10 33.39 0.32
C LEU A 204 -11.41 34.18 0.20
N VAL A 205 -12.55 33.49 0.05
CA VAL A 205 -13.88 34.12 0.11
C VAL A 205 -14.11 34.74 1.49
N THR A 206 -13.80 34.02 2.57
CA THR A 206 -13.88 34.58 3.94
C THR A 206 -13.00 35.82 4.09
N PHE A 207 -11.76 35.77 3.61
CA PHE A 207 -10.88 36.94 3.62
C PHE A 207 -11.49 38.13 2.86
N PHE A 208 -12.03 37.88 1.66
CA PHE A 208 -12.60 38.92 0.82
C PHE A 208 -13.85 39.56 1.45
N VAL A 209 -14.76 38.76 2.00
CA VAL A 209 -15.97 39.24 2.69
C VAL A 209 -15.60 40.16 3.85
N TYR A 210 -14.64 39.75 4.69
CA TYR A 210 -14.17 40.56 5.82
C TYR A 210 -13.39 41.81 5.37
N ALA A 211 -12.75 41.80 4.20
CA ALA A 211 -12.04 42.95 3.65
C ALA A 211 -12.99 44.01 3.05
N CYS A 212 -14.05 43.57 2.36
CA CYS A 212 -14.97 44.43 1.63
C CYS A 212 -16.02 45.09 2.50
N ILE A 213 -16.43 44.46 3.61
CA ILE A 213 -17.44 45.00 4.51
C ILE A 213 -16.74 45.86 5.58
N PRO A 214 -16.83 47.21 5.50
CA PRO A 214 -16.12 48.09 6.44
C PRO A 214 -16.59 47.91 7.89
N GLU A 215 -17.85 47.51 8.11
CA GLU A 215 -18.43 47.22 9.42
C GLU A 215 -17.85 45.96 10.09
N LEU A 216 -17.19 45.07 9.34
CA LEU A 216 -16.56 43.85 9.85
C LEU A 216 -15.06 44.03 10.11
N ARG A 217 -14.46 45.17 9.74
CA ARG A 217 -13.02 45.47 9.91
C ARG A 217 -12.66 45.91 11.34
N ASN A 218 -13.32 45.30 12.30
CA ASN A 218 -13.15 45.49 13.74
C ASN A 218 -11.83 44.85 14.17
N MET A 219 -11.39 45.06 15.41
CA MET A 219 -10.16 44.42 15.92
C MET A 219 -10.23 42.88 15.79
N HIS A 220 -11.39 42.31 16.10
CA HIS A 220 -11.70 40.90 15.88
C HIS A 220 -11.57 40.48 14.41
N GLY A 221 -12.20 41.23 13.49
CA GLY A 221 -12.20 40.91 12.07
C GLY A 221 -10.81 41.00 11.43
N LYS A 222 -9.97 41.94 11.86
CA LYS A 222 -8.58 42.03 11.39
C LYS A 222 -7.73 40.84 11.83
N SER A 223 -7.89 40.38 13.06
CA SER A 223 -7.22 39.18 13.57
C SER A 223 -7.64 37.93 12.81
N LEU A 224 -8.95 37.79 12.51
CA LEU A 224 -9.48 36.70 11.69
C LEU A 224 -8.94 36.74 10.26
N MET A 225 -8.86 37.93 9.63
CA MET A 225 -8.30 38.07 8.28
C MET A 225 -6.85 37.59 8.20
N CYS A 226 -6.02 37.94 9.18
CA CYS A 226 -4.63 37.50 9.26
C CYS A 226 -4.51 35.99 9.50
N TYR A 227 -5.37 35.42 10.34
CA TYR A 227 -5.44 33.97 10.57
C TYR A 227 -5.81 33.21 9.29
N VAL A 228 -6.87 33.62 8.62
CA VAL A 228 -7.38 32.97 7.40
C VAL A 228 -6.37 33.09 6.25
N LEU A 229 -5.70 34.24 6.10
CA LEU A 229 -4.60 34.41 5.14
C LEU A 229 -3.43 33.47 5.42
N GLY A 230 -3.02 33.37 6.69
CA GLY A 230 -1.95 32.46 7.12
C GLY A 230 -2.28 31.01 6.78
N LEU A 231 -3.52 30.58 7.04
CA LEU A 231 -3.97 29.22 6.71
C LEU A 231 -4.04 28.98 5.21
N ALA A 232 -4.56 29.93 4.42
CA ALA A 232 -4.60 29.80 2.97
C ALA A 232 -3.18 29.67 2.38
N ALA A 233 -2.24 30.51 2.83
CA ALA A 233 -0.84 30.44 2.40
C ALA A 233 -0.15 29.14 2.88
N GLY A 234 -0.39 28.71 4.12
CA GLY A 234 0.15 27.45 4.66
C GLY A 234 -0.35 26.22 3.91
N TYR A 235 -1.67 26.12 3.69
CA TYR A 235 -2.28 25.01 2.97
C TYR A 235 -1.89 24.96 1.50
N THR A 236 -1.77 26.10 0.82
CA THR A 236 -1.27 26.12 -0.56
C THR A 236 0.16 25.60 -0.65
N VAL A 237 1.11 26.14 0.11
CA VAL A 237 2.52 25.71 0.03
C VAL A 237 2.68 24.25 0.48
N LEU A 238 2.01 23.83 1.55
CA LEU A 238 2.06 22.45 2.04
C LEU A 238 1.51 21.46 0.99
N SER A 239 0.41 21.79 0.33
CA SER A 239 -0.16 20.95 -0.73
C SER A 239 0.78 20.82 -1.93
N LEU A 240 1.47 21.90 -2.32
CA LEU A 240 2.46 21.86 -3.42
C LEU A 240 3.66 20.97 -3.07
N VAL A 241 4.12 21.00 -1.81
CA VAL A 241 5.18 20.12 -1.30
C VAL A 241 4.72 18.66 -1.29
N GLN A 242 3.52 18.40 -0.79
CA GLN A 242 2.94 17.05 -0.78
C GLN A 242 2.69 16.50 -2.18
N MET A 243 2.36 17.33 -3.17
CA MET A 243 2.23 16.87 -4.57
C MET A 243 3.58 16.60 -5.26
N GLY A 244 4.71 16.75 -4.57
CA GLY A 244 6.03 16.48 -5.13
C GLY A 244 6.44 17.44 -6.25
N LEU A 245 5.89 18.66 -6.26
CA LEU A 245 6.20 19.65 -7.31
C LEU A 245 7.64 20.19 -7.23
N PHE A 246 8.26 20.09 -6.06
CA PHE A 246 9.64 20.51 -5.83
C PHE A 246 10.54 19.28 -5.74
N GLU A 247 11.56 19.22 -6.60
CA GLU A 247 12.56 18.14 -6.55
C GLU A 247 13.34 18.22 -5.22
N GLY A 248 13.58 17.06 -4.58
CA GLY A 248 14.12 16.97 -3.22
C GLY A 248 15.49 17.63 -3.02
N SER A 249 16.27 17.82 -4.09
CA SER A 249 17.58 18.49 -4.05
C SER A 249 17.53 19.98 -4.40
N SER A 250 16.35 20.52 -4.76
CA SER A 250 16.22 21.91 -5.21
C SER A 250 16.21 22.91 -4.05
N LEU A 251 16.74 24.12 -4.28
CA LEU A 251 16.61 25.24 -3.36
C LEU A 251 15.13 25.54 -3.05
N HIS A 252 14.26 25.35 -4.04
CA HIS A 252 12.82 25.54 -3.90
C HIS A 252 12.18 24.62 -2.86
N CYS A 253 12.64 23.36 -2.74
CA CYS A 253 12.17 22.44 -1.70
C CYS A 253 12.50 22.99 -0.30
N LYS A 254 13.76 23.41 -0.08
CA LYS A 254 14.19 23.99 1.20
C LYS A 254 13.41 25.26 1.54
N VAL A 255 13.30 26.19 0.59
CA VAL A 255 12.54 27.45 0.76
C VAL A 255 11.07 27.17 1.06
N SER A 256 10.45 26.21 0.36
CA SER A 256 9.05 25.85 0.58
C SER A 256 8.81 25.30 1.99
N GLY A 257 9.75 24.51 2.54
CA GLY A 257 9.68 24.05 3.93
C GLY A 257 9.68 25.21 4.95
N TYR A 258 10.57 26.19 4.78
CA TYR A 258 10.58 27.38 5.63
C TYR A 258 9.30 28.22 5.51
N LEU A 259 8.75 28.35 4.30
CA LEU A 259 7.49 29.04 4.08
C LEU A 259 6.32 28.33 4.77
N VAL A 260 6.21 27.01 4.64
CA VAL A 260 5.20 26.22 5.35
C VAL A 260 5.27 26.49 6.85
N TYR A 261 6.47 26.38 7.43
CA TYR A 261 6.67 26.61 8.86
C TYR A 261 6.24 28.02 9.27
N PHE A 262 6.67 29.04 8.52
CA PHE A 262 6.32 30.43 8.80
C PHE A 262 4.80 30.68 8.79
N TRP A 263 4.10 30.22 7.75
CA TRP A 263 2.66 30.47 7.61
C TRP A 263 1.81 29.76 8.67
N PHE A 264 2.18 28.54 9.06
CA PHE A 264 1.53 27.86 10.18
C PHE A 264 1.80 28.55 11.51
N MET A 265 3.03 29.00 11.76
CA MET A 265 3.35 29.77 12.98
C MET A 265 2.55 31.07 13.06
N VAL A 266 2.41 31.81 11.95
CA VAL A 266 1.56 33.01 11.87
C VAL A 266 0.10 32.66 12.18
N SER A 267 -0.41 31.56 11.62
CA SER A 267 -1.79 31.12 11.87
C SER A 267 -2.03 30.77 13.34
N PHE A 268 -1.13 30.00 13.96
CA PHE A 268 -1.22 29.69 15.38
C PHE A 268 -1.10 30.92 16.26
N PHE A 269 -0.24 31.87 15.92
CA PHE A 269 -0.13 33.13 16.63
C PHE A 269 -1.48 33.89 16.63
N TRP A 270 -2.10 34.08 15.48
CA TRP A 270 -3.39 34.77 15.39
C TRP A 270 -4.54 33.99 16.03
N LEU A 271 -4.49 32.66 16.01
CA LEU A 271 -5.45 31.82 16.76
C LEU A 271 -5.37 32.09 18.26
N ASN A 272 -4.16 32.23 18.82
CA ASN A 272 -3.97 32.59 20.22
C ASN A 272 -4.47 34.00 20.53
N VAL A 273 -4.22 34.97 19.64
CA VAL A 273 -4.74 36.34 19.77
C VAL A 273 -6.28 36.35 19.78
N MET A 274 -6.92 35.58 18.89
CA MET A 274 -8.39 35.47 18.87
C MET A 274 -8.94 34.82 20.14
N SER A 275 -8.31 33.77 20.67
CA SER A 275 -8.71 33.17 21.93
C SER A 275 -8.63 34.16 23.10
N PHE A 276 -7.59 35.00 23.12
CA PHE A 276 -7.45 36.06 24.12
C PHE A 276 -8.51 37.15 23.97
N ASP A 277 -8.79 37.60 22.74
CA ASP A 277 -9.82 38.59 22.40
C ASP A 277 -11.22 38.13 22.87
N ILE A 278 -11.55 36.85 22.64
CA ILE A 278 -12.80 36.23 23.11
C ILE A 278 -12.85 36.18 24.64
N TYR A 279 -11.78 35.72 25.29
CA TYR A 279 -11.73 35.65 26.76
C TYR A 279 -11.92 37.02 27.41
N TRP A 280 -11.27 38.05 26.86
CA TRP A 280 -11.37 39.42 27.37
C TRP A 280 -12.76 40.03 27.17
N THR A 281 -13.48 39.64 26.12
CA THR A 281 -14.83 40.14 25.83
C THR A 281 -15.86 39.68 26.87
N PHE A 282 -15.68 38.51 27.47
CA PHE A 282 -16.63 37.92 28.43
C PHE A 282 -16.22 38.05 29.90
N ARG A 283 -15.06 38.63 30.19
CA ARG A 283 -14.57 38.90 31.55
C ARG A 283 -15.01 40.28 32.02
#